data_AF-A0A9W6TDW6-F1
#
_entry.id   AF-A0A9W6TDW6-F1
#
_cell.length_a   1.000
_cell.length_b   1.000
_cell.length_c   1.000
_cell.angle_alpha   90.00
_cell.angle_beta   90.00
_cell.angle_gamma   90.00
#
_symmetry.space_group_name_H-M   'P 1'
#
loop_
_entity.id
_entity.type
_entity.pdbx_description
1 polymer ?
#
loop_
_entity_poly.entity_id
_entity_poly.type
_entity_poly.pdbx_seq_one_letter_code
_entity_poly.pdbx_strand_id
1 'polypeptide(L)'
;MGAAIGRFYGETLMEVWSPNQSPATYAVVGAACFAATATQTVSTAVIFFELTGQLSHMVPVMVACIAAYFVSGMITPSIYDILASWAGMNSVCYDFNEHVLSPKAAKDYMGSVPVIFTRDTTYEEAIQALVRFFMRSVQLEVESADSSGLCCAEHVLKGGVFPTL
;
A
#
# COMPACT_ATOMS: atom_id res chain seq x y z
N MET A 1 19.30 -16.80 5.31
CA MET A 1 18.55 -17.68 6.23
C MET A 1 17.80 -18.77 5.48
N GLY A 2 16.81 -18.44 4.65
CA GLY A 2 16.05 -19.46 3.88
C GLY A 2 16.90 -20.44 3.07
N ALA A 3 17.92 -19.94 2.35
CA ALA A 3 18.82 -20.80 1.58
C ALA A 3 19.66 -21.75 2.44
N ALA A 4 20.12 -21.30 3.61
CA ALA A 4 20.93 -22.11 4.52
C ALA A 4 20.10 -23.25 5.11
N ILE A 5 18.87 -22.95 5.54
CA ILE A 5 17.93 -23.96 6.05
C ILE A 5 17.52 -24.94 4.95
N GLY A 6 17.25 -24.44 3.74
CA GLY A 6 16.93 -25.30 2.59
C GLY A 6 18.07 -26.22 2.19
N ARG A 7 19.33 -25.76 2.28
CA ARG A 7 20.50 -26.60 2.01
C ARG A 7 20.73 -27.65 3.11
N PHE A 8 20.59 -27.27 4.38
CA PHE A 8 20.65 -28.22 5.49
C PHE A 8 19.58 -29.32 5.34
N TYR A 9 18.36 -28.94 4.96
CA TYR A 9 17.29 -29.89 4.65
C TYR A 9 17.62 -30.77 3.43
N GLY A 10 18.21 -30.20 2.37
CA GLY A 10 18.66 -30.95 1.20
C GLY A 10 19.77 -31.96 1.51
N GLU A 11 20.77 -31.57 2.30
CA GLU A 11 21.88 -32.44 2.70
C GLU A 11 21.41 -33.61 3.59
N THR A 12 20.53 -33.35 4.55
CA THR A 12 19.92 -34.40 5.39
C THR A 12 19.05 -35.38 4.59
N LEU A 13 18.32 -34.89 3.58
CA LEU A 13 17.56 -35.75 2.65
C LEU A 13 18.46 -36.65 1.78
N MET A 14 19.61 -36.14 1.35
CA MET A 14 20.59 -36.95 0.62
C MET A 14 21.11 -38.12 1.45
N GLU A 15 21.34 -37.89 2.73
CA GLU A 15 21.83 -38.91 3.66
C GLU A 15 20.78 -39.98 3.99
N VAL A 16 19.50 -39.60 4.15
CA VAL A 16 18.44 -40.53 4.57
C VAL A 16 17.82 -41.30 3.39
N TRP A 17 17.54 -40.63 2.27
CA TRP A 17 16.74 -41.20 1.17
C TRP A 17 17.53 -41.28 -0.16
N SER A 18 18.67 -40.60 -0.28
CA SER A 18 19.47 -40.52 -1.51
C SER A 18 18.64 -40.21 -2.77
N PRO A 19 17.86 -39.11 -2.81
CA PRO A 19 17.16 -38.68 -4.01
C PRO A 19 18.13 -38.26 -5.12
N ASN A 20 17.71 -38.42 -6.38
CA ASN A 20 18.46 -38.02 -7.58
C ASN A 20 18.53 -36.49 -7.81
N GLN A 21 18.10 -35.68 -6.84
CA GLN A 21 17.98 -34.24 -6.96
C GLN A 21 19.08 -33.52 -6.19
N SER A 22 19.64 -32.46 -6.79
CA SER A 22 20.72 -31.69 -6.18
C SER A 22 20.26 -30.96 -4.91
N PRO A 23 21.07 -30.92 -3.84
CA PRO A 23 20.77 -30.17 -2.60
C PRO A 23 20.67 -28.66 -2.85
N ALA A 24 21.23 -28.17 -3.96
CA ALA A 24 21.07 -26.80 -4.41
C ALA A 24 19.60 -26.43 -4.69
N THR A 25 18.80 -27.35 -5.22
CA THR A 25 17.39 -27.10 -5.52
C THR A 25 16.61 -26.80 -4.24
N TYR A 26 16.84 -27.57 -3.17
CA TYR A 26 16.20 -27.33 -1.86
C TYR A 26 16.65 -26.02 -1.22
N ALA A 27 17.91 -25.61 -1.43
CA ALA A 27 18.40 -24.31 -1.00
C ALA A 27 17.65 -23.15 -1.69
N VAL A 28 17.41 -23.25 -3.01
CA VAL A 28 16.67 -22.23 -3.76
C VAL A 28 15.21 -22.15 -3.30
N VAL A 29 14.55 -23.30 -3.10
CA VAL A 29 13.16 -23.35 -2.59
C VAL A 29 13.05 -22.71 -1.21
N GLY A 30 13.97 -23.03 -0.29
CA GLY A 30 13.99 -22.42 1.04
C GLY A 30 14.22 -20.90 1.00
N ALA A 31 15.03 -20.42 0.05
CA ALA A 31 15.23 -18.99 -0.17
C ALA A 31 13.96 -18.30 -0.69
N ALA A 32 13.29 -18.92 -1.67
CA ALA A 32 12.07 -18.41 -2.27
C ALA A 32 10.93 -18.32 -1.26
N CYS A 33 10.68 -19.39 -0.50
CA CYS A 33 9.65 -19.40 0.55
C CYS A 33 9.89 -18.31 1.59
N PHE A 34 11.14 -18.12 2.03
CA PHE A 34 11.48 -17.08 3.00
C PHE A 34 11.18 -15.67 2.46
N ALA A 35 11.53 -15.39 1.20
CA ALA A 35 11.24 -14.10 0.57
C ALA A 35 9.73 -13.86 0.38
N ALA A 36 8.99 -14.88 -0.02
CA ALA A 36 7.54 -14.82 -0.20
C ALA A 36 6.80 -14.54 1.12
N THR A 37 7.19 -15.24 2.18
CA THR A 37 6.65 -15.06 3.53
C THR A 37 7.01 -13.69 4.11
N ALA A 38 8.27 -13.24 3.98
CA ALA A 38 8.74 -11.96 4.50
C ALA A 38 8.00 -10.75 3.90
N THR A 39 7.74 -10.82 2.60
CA THR A 39 7.05 -9.74 1.86
C THR A 39 5.54 -9.89 1.87
N GLN A 40 5.00 -11.05 2.26
CA GLN A 40 3.58 -11.39 2.11
C GLN A 40 3.08 -11.17 0.67
N THR A 41 3.82 -11.67 -0.33
CA THR A 41 3.40 -11.57 -1.74
C THR A 41 3.54 -12.89 -2.49
N VAL A 42 2.51 -13.26 -3.25
CA VAL A 42 2.51 -14.47 -4.10
C VAL A 42 3.34 -14.28 -5.37
N SER A 43 3.53 -13.03 -5.82
CA SER A 43 4.30 -12.68 -7.03
C SER A 43 5.78 -13.12 -6.94
N THR A 44 6.36 -13.12 -5.74
CA THR A 44 7.73 -13.59 -5.52
C THR A 44 7.95 -15.04 -5.96
N ALA A 45 6.95 -15.92 -5.78
CA ALA A 45 7.05 -17.31 -6.23
C ALA A 45 7.14 -17.41 -7.76
N VAL A 46 6.41 -16.55 -8.48
CA VAL A 46 6.46 -16.47 -9.95
C VAL A 46 7.80 -15.92 -10.42
N ILE A 47 8.34 -14.89 -9.74
CA ILE A 47 9.67 -14.35 -10.04
C ILE A 47 10.75 -15.43 -9.91
N PHE A 48 10.74 -16.21 -8.82
CA PHE A 48 11.70 -17.30 -8.64
C PHE A 48 11.55 -18.42 -9.66
N PHE A 49 10.32 -18.70 -10.09
CA PHE A 49 10.07 -19.63 -11.18
C PHE A 49 10.75 -19.18 -12.48
N GLU A 50 10.53 -17.94 -12.89
CA GLU A 50 11.13 -17.39 -14.11
C GLU A 50 12.67 -17.44 -14.04
N LEU A 51 13.23 -17.16 -12.86
CA LEU A 51 14.67 -17.23 -12.62
C LEU A 51 15.25 -18.66 -12.69
N THR A 52 14.45 -19.69 -12.39
CA THR A 52 14.93 -21.09 -12.33
C THR A 52 14.87 -21.79 -13.70
N GLY A 53 14.02 -21.33 -14.63
CA GLY A 53 14.04 -21.74 -16.04
C GLY A 53 13.74 -23.22 -16.34
N GLN A 54 13.38 -24.04 -15.35
CA GLN A 54 13.00 -25.45 -15.50
C GLN A 54 11.57 -25.69 -14.97
N LEU A 55 10.64 -25.91 -15.90
CA LEU A 55 9.19 -25.96 -15.64
C LEU A 55 8.72 -27.24 -14.90
N SER A 56 9.47 -28.34 -15.01
CA SER A 56 8.98 -29.69 -14.68
C SER A 56 8.75 -29.93 -13.18
N HIS A 57 9.37 -29.15 -12.31
CA HIS A 57 9.25 -29.27 -10.84
C HIS A 57 8.75 -27.99 -10.16
N MET A 58 8.21 -27.04 -10.91
CA MET A 58 7.75 -25.74 -10.40
C MET A 58 6.47 -25.85 -9.56
N VAL A 59 5.51 -26.67 -10.00
CA VAL A 59 4.20 -26.81 -9.35
C VAL A 59 4.31 -27.09 -7.84
N PRO A 60 5.06 -28.11 -7.37
CA PRO A 60 5.18 -28.37 -5.93
C PRO A 60 5.90 -27.23 -5.18
N VAL A 61 6.85 -26.54 -5.82
CA VAL A 61 7.56 -25.40 -5.22
C VAL A 61 6.63 -24.22 -4.97
N MET A 62 5.76 -23.91 -5.93
CA MET A 62 4.77 -22.86 -5.76
C MET A 62 3.76 -23.18 -4.67
N VAL A 63 3.29 -24.43 -4.60
CA VAL A 63 2.38 -24.87 -3.53
C VAL A 63 3.04 -24.69 -2.16
N ALA A 64 4.32 -25.04 -2.03
CA ALA A 64 5.06 -24.82 -0.78
C ALA A 64 5.18 -23.33 -0.41
N CYS A 65 5.43 -22.44 -1.40
CA CYS A 65 5.50 -21.00 -1.17
C CYS A 65 4.14 -20.43 -0.74
N ILE A 66 3.05 -20.85 -1.37
CA ILE A 66 1.69 -20.39 -1.04
C ILE A 66 1.28 -20.88 0.36
N ALA A 67 1.62 -22.12 0.72
CA ALA A 67 1.38 -22.63 2.06
C ALA A 67 2.15 -21.80 3.11
N ALA A 68 3.43 -21.51 2.88
CA ALA A 68 4.24 -20.67 3.76
C ALA A 68 3.72 -19.24 3.88
N TYR A 69 3.24 -18.66 2.77
CA TYR A 69 2.58 -17.36 2.74
C TYR A 69 1.34 -17.36 3.63
N PHE A 70 0.44 -18.34 3.46
CA PHE A 70 -0.81 -18.43 4.22
C PHE A 70 -0.56 -18.60 5.72
N VAL A 71 0.37 -19.49 6.10
CA VAL A 71 0.75 -19.70 7.51
C VAL A 71 1.29 -18.41 8.11
N SER A 72 2.16 -17.69 7.40
CA SER A 72 2.70 -16.44 7.93
C SER A 72 1.66 -15.32 7.99
N GLY A 73 0.73 -15.24 7.04
CA GLY A 73 -0.35 -14.26 7.05
C GLY A 73 -1.29 -14.42 8.25
N MET A 74 -1.34 -15.62 8.84
CA MET A 74 -2.08 -15.86 10.09
C MET A 74 -1.31 -15.42 11.34
N ILE A 75 0.02 -15.36 11.30
CA ILE A 75 0.87 -15.13 12.48
C ILE A 75 1.31 -13.67 12.59
N THR A 76 1.67 -13.03 11.48
CA THR A 76 2.32 -11.71 11.50
C THR A 76 2.01 -10.90 10.23
N PRO A 77 1.80 -9.57 10.35
CA PRO A 77 1.69 -8.69 9.18
C PRO A 77 2.99 -8.65 8.36
N SER A 78 2.91 -8.14 7.13
CA SER A 78 4.08 -8.05 6.26
C SER A 78 5.16 -7.13 6.87
N ILE A 79 6.43 -7.35 6.51
CA ILE A 79 7.52 -6.47 6.97
C ILE A 79 7.29 -5.02 6.55
N TYR A 80 6.67 -4.81 5.39
CA TYR A 80 6.37 -3.47 4.88
C TYR A 80 5.33 -2.76 5.74
N ASP A 81 4.30 -3.47 6.20
CA ASP A 81 3.27 -2.90 7.09
C ASP A 81 3.85 -2.54 8.45
N ILE A 82 4.72 -3.41 8.99
CA ILE A 82 5.43 -3.15 10.25
C ILE A 82 6.31 -1.90 10.10
N LEU A 83 7.07 -1.79 9.02
CA LEU A 83 7.94 -0.63 8.78
C LEU A 83 7.14 0.67 8.60
N ALA A 84 6.02 0.62 7.87
CA ALA A 84 5.13 1.76 7.71
C ALA A 84 4.54 2.22 9.06
N SER A 85 4.15 1.26 9.90
CA SER A 85 3.65 1.55 11.26
C SER A 85 4.71 2.25 12.12
N TRP A 86 5.97 1.84 12.01
CA TRP A 86 7.08 2.46 12.74
C TRP A 86 7.45 3.85 12.21
N ALA A 87 7.24 4.08 10.91
CA ALA A 87 7.41 5.40 10.30
C ALA A 87 6.27 6.38 10.64
N GLY A 88 5.23 5.94 11.37
CA GLY A 88 4.09 6.77 11.74
C GLY A 88 3.15 7.09 10.57
N MET A 89 3.22 6.32 9.48
CA MET A 89 2.34 6.51 8.32
C MET A 89 1.02 5.77 8.56
N ASN A 90 -0.10 6.49 8.48
CA ASN A 90 -1.43 5.89 8.56
C ASN A 90 -1.91 5.44 7.17
N SER A 91 -1.54 4.23 6.76
CA SER A 91 -1.99 3.65 5.50
C SER A 91 -3.38 3.04 5.65
N VAL A 92 -4.41 3.72 5.16
CA VAL A 92 -5.82 3.28 5.20
C VAL A 92 -6.07 2.02 4.34
N CYS A 93 -5.24 1.77 3.33
CA CYS A 93 -5.52 0.77 2.28
C CYS A 93 -5.59 -0.70 2.72
N TYR A 94 -5.11 -1.06 3.91
CA TYR A 94 -5.09 -2.46 4.36
C TYR A 94 -6.20 -2.83 5.35
N ASP A 95 -6.92 -1.84 5.89
CA ASP A 95 -7.87 -2.04 6.99
C ASP A 95 -9.31 -1.89 6.49
N PHE A 96 -9.73 -2.79 5.60
CA PHE A 96 -11.15 -2.95 5.22
C PHE A 96 -11.92 -3.73 6.27
N ASN A 97 -11.57 -3.59 7.55
CA ASN A 97 -12.36 -4.19 8.60
C ASN A 97 -13.70 -3.45 8.66
N GLU A 98 -14.76 -4.11 8.19
CA GLU A 98 -16.11 -3.56 8.15
C GLU A 98 -16.55 -3.07 9.54
N HIS A 99 -16.08 -3.70 10.63
CA HIS A 99 -16.32 -3.25 12.00
C HIS A 99 -15.69 -1.89 12.36
N VAL A 100 -14.58 -1.52 11.70
CA VAL A 100 -13.86 -0.25 11.95
C VAL A 100 -14.28 0.83 10.95
N LEU A 101 -14.62 0.45 9.72
CA LEU A 101 -15.05 1.37 8.66
C LEU A 101 -16.54 1.70 8.70
N SER A 102 -17.41 0.75 9.08
CA SER A 102 -18.86 0.96 9.16
C SER A 102 -19.27 2.13 10.08
N PRO A 103 -18.65 2.34 11.27
CA PRO A 103 -18.97 3.51 12.10
C PRO A 103 -18.23 4.80 11.68
N LYS A 104 -17.25 4.74 10.76
CA LYS A 104 -16.50 5.92 10.32
C LYS A 104 -17.21 6.57 9.14
N ALA A 105 -17.98 7.61 9.40
CA ALA A 105 -18.59 8.40 8.34
C ALA A 105 -17.63 9.50 7.87
N ALA A 106 -17.65 9.81 6.56
CA ALA A 106 -16.84 10.87 5.99
C ALA A 106 -17.07 12.22 6.69
N LYS A 107 -18.29 12.47 7.19
CA LYS A 107 -18.65 13.65 7.98
C LYS A 107 -17.79 13.86 9.24
N ASP A 108 -17.28 12.79 9.84
CA ASP A 108 -16.53 12.86 11.11
C ASP A 108 -15.06 13.24 10.88
N TYR A 109 -14.56 13.07 9.65
CA TYR A 109 -13.20 13.39 9.23
C TYR A 109 -13.12 14.58 8.27
N MET A 110 -14.25 15.03 7.73
CA MET A 110 -14.36 16.27 6.96
C MET A 110 -14.15 17.45 7.92
N GLY A 111 -13.01 18.13 7.78
CA GLY A 111 -12.87 19.47 8.35
C GLY A 111 -13.89 20.40 7.70
N SER A 112 -14.56 21.23 8.49
CA SER A 112 -15.45 22.27 7.97
C SER A 112 -14.68 23.15 6.99
N VAL A 113 -15.23 23.36 5.79
CA VAL A 113 -14.66 24.28 4.81
C VAL A 113 -14.54 25.66 5.48
N PRO A 114 -13.33 26.21 5.63
CA PRO A 114 -13.12 27.36 6.51
C PRO A 114 -13.61 28.68 5.90
N VAL A 115 -13.83 28.74 4.58
CA VAL A 115 -14.20 29.96 3.86
C VAL A 115 -15.08 29.60 2.65
N ILE A 116 -16.26 30.21 2.59
CA ILE A 116 -17.15 30.17 1.43
C ILE A 116 -17.04 31.53 0.75
N PHE A 117 -16.71 31.54 -0.53
CA PHE A 117 -16.67 32.76 -1.34
C PHE A 117 -18.00 32.91 -2.08
N THR A 118 -18.81 33.87 -1.64
CA THR A 118 -20.00 34.31 -2.37
C THR A 118 -19.65 35.50 -3.26
N ARG A 119 -20.40 35.73 -4.34
CA ARG A 119 -20.16 36.88 -5.25
C ARG A 119 -20.15 38.25 -4.56
N ASP A 120 -20.80 38.35 -3.40
CA ASP A 120 -20.91 39.59 -2.63
C ASP A 120 -19.74 39.84 -1.65
N THR A 121 -18.79 38.91 -1.52
CA THR A 121 -17.63 39.13 -0.62
C THR A 121 -16.70 40.20 -1.19
N THR A 122 -16.26 41.11 -0.33
CA THR A 122 -15.33 42.17 -0.75
C THR A 122 -13.92 41.62 -0.99
N TYR A 123 -13.18 42.25 -1.91
CA TYR A 123 -11.80 41.86 -2.21
C TYR A 123 -10.89 41.89 -0.96
N GLU A 124 -11.16 42.82 -0.04
CA GLU A 124 -10.44 42.96 1.24
C GLU A 124 -10.59 41.71 2.11
N GLU A 125 -11.83 41.22 2.29
CA GLU A 125 -12.14 40.01 3.06
C GLU A 125 -11.55 38.76 2.39
N ALA A 126 -11.55 38.71 1.06
CA ALA A 126 -10.98 37.60 0.31
C ALA A 126 -9.46 37.51 0.42
N ILE A 127 -8.77 38.64 0.33
CA ILE A 127 -7.31 38.70 0.52
C ILE A 127 -6.96 38.34 1.96
N GLN A 128 -7.71 38.84 2.95
CA GLN A 128 -7.47 38.55 4.36
C GLN A 128 -7.68 37.07 4.69
N ALA A 129 -8.71 36.43 4.13
CA ALA A 129 -8.96 35.00 4.27
C ALA A 129 -7.84 34.16 3.62
N LEU A 130 -7.37 34.56 2.44
CA LEU A 130 -6.34 33.83 1.71
C LEU A 130 -4.96 33.91 2.40
N VAL A 131 -4.58 35.06 2.95
CA VAL A 131 -3.35 35.21 3.76
C VAL A 131 -3.42 34.33 5.02
N ARG A 132 -4.60 34.19 5.63
CA ARG A 132 -4.80 33.40 6.86
C ARG A 132 -4.68 31.90 6.64
N PHE A 133 -5.00 31.41 5.44
CA PHE A 133 -5.04 29.98 5.12
C PHE A 133 -3.99 29.51 4.10
N PHE A 134 -3.12 30.41 3.60
CA PHE A 134 -2.10 30.15 2.57
C PHE A 134 -1.18 28.94 2.83
N MET A 135 -0.92 28.60 4.09
CA MET A 135 -0.01 27.50 4.47
C MET A 135 -0.63 26.10 4.40
N ARG A 136 -1.92 25.99 4.08
CA ARG A 136 -2.65 24.73 4.00
C ARG A 136 -3.28 24.72 2.61
N SER A 137 -3.11 23.64 1.85
CA SER A 137 -3.75 23.43 0.55
C SER A 137 -5.27 23.26 0.75
N VAL A 138 -5.93 24.36 1.13
CA VAL A 138 -7.35 24.41 1.44
C VAL A 138 -8.11 24.47 0.13
N GLN A 139 -9.03 23.53 -0.04
CA GLN A 139 -10.09 23.63 -1.04
C GLN A 139 -11.06 24.70 -0.57
N LEU A 140 -11.25 25.72 -1.39
CA LEU A 140 -12.20 26.81 -1.15
C LEU A 140 -13.50 26.46 -1.85
N GLU A 141 -14.62 26.63 -1.17
CA GLU A 141 -15.94 26.46 -1.78
C GLU A 141 -16.41 27.81 -2.29
N VAL A 142 -16.66 27.90 -3.60
CA VAL A 142 -17.13 29.12 -4.25
C VAL A 142 -18.57 28.89 -4.66
N GLU A 143 -19.47 29.66 -4.07
CA GLU A 143 -20.90 29.60 -4.39
C GLU A 143 -21.22 30.72 -5.39
N SER A 144 -21.43 30.33 -6.65
CA SER A 144 -21.96 31.21 -7.69
C SER A 144 -23.44 30.86 -7.92
N ALA A 145 -24.26 31.84 -8.26
CA ALA A 145 -25.73 31.73 -8.38
C ALA A 145 -26.28 30.64 -9.33
N ASP A 146 -25.42 29.89 -10.03
CA ASP A 146 -25.77 28.81 -10.96
C ASP A 146 -24.87 27.55 -10.82
N SER A 147 -23.82 27.57 -10.00
CA SER A 147 -22.97 26.39 -9.74
C SER A 147 -22.10 26.53 -8.47
N SER A 148 -22.02 25.45 -7.68
CA SER A 148 -21.12 25.29 -6.52
C SER A 148 -19.88 24.51 -6.96
N GLY A 149 -18.68 25.07 -6.75
CA GLY A 149 -17.41 24.46 -7.18
C GLY A 149 -16.30 24.57 -6.14
N LEU A 150 -15.44 23.55 -6.10
CA LEU A 150 -14.21 23.55 -5.29
C LEU A 150 -13.06 24.15 -6.10
N CYS A 151 -12.42 25.18 -5.55
CA CYS A 151 -11.25 25.82 -6.16
C CYS A 151 -10.06 25.74 -5.21
N CYS A 152 -8.90 25.31 -5.73
CA CYS A 152 -7.64 25.42 -5.00
C CYS A 152 -7.28 26.91 -4.83
N ALA A 153 -6.90 27.30 -3.61
CA ALA A 153 -6.43 28.67 -3.30
C ALA A 153 -5.28 29.14 -4.22
N GLU A 154 -4.42 28.22 -4.65
CA GLU A 154 -3.31 28.52 -5.57
C GLU A 154 -3.79 28.93 -6.99
N HIS A 155 -4.95 28.43 -7.42
CA HIS A 155 -5.54 28.78 -8.71
C HIS A 155 -6.13 30.20 -8.70
N VAL A 156 -6.73 30.61 -7.57
CA VAL A 156 -7.32 31.95 -7.36
C VAL A 156 -6.23 33.05 -7.40
N LEU A 157 -5.04 32.77 -6.85
CA LEU A 157 -3.92 33.72 -6.84
C LEU A 157 -3.29 33.98 -8.22
N LYS A 158 -3.34 33.00 -9.13
CA LYS A 158 -2.75 33.12 -10.48
C LYS A 158 -3.65 33.91 -11.45
N GLY A 159 -4.76 34.49 -10.98
CA GLY A 159 -5.73 35.20 -11.82
C GLY A 159 -6.41 34.27 -12.84
N GLY A 160 -6.42 32.96 -12.57
CA GLY A 160 -7.05 31.98 -13.43
C GLY A 160 -8.56 32.21 -13.47
N VAL A 161 -9.10 32.36 -14.68
CA VAL A 161 -10.54 32.42 -14.93
C VAL A 161 -11.18 31.17 -14.35
N PHE A 162 -12.19 31.35 -13.50
CA PHE A 162 -12.98 30.26 -12.94
C PHE A 162 -13.46 29.34 -14.05
N PRO A 163 -13.24 28.01 -13.96
CA PRO A 163 -13.81 27.08 -14.91
C PRO A 163 -15.33 27.09 -14.70
N THR A 164 -16.04 27.81 -15.56
CA THR A 164 -17.47 27.62 -15.77
C THR A 164 -17.64 26.22 -16.35
N LEU A 165 -18.20 25.30 -15.56
CA LEU A 165 -18.85 24.10 -16.11
C LEU A 165 -20.16 24.51 -16.77
#